data_AF-A0A017T4M0-F1
#
_entry.id   AF-A0A017T4M0-F1
#
_cell.length_a   1.000
_cell.length_b   1.000
_cell.length_c   1.000
_cell.angle_alpha   90.00
_cell.angle_beta   90.00
_cell.angle_gamma   90.00
#
_symmetry.space_group_name_H-M   'P 1'
#
loop_
_entity.id
_entity.type
_entity.pdbx_description
1 polymer ?
#
loop_
_entity_poly.entity_id
_entity_poly.type
_entity_poly.pdbx_seq_one_letter_code
_entity_poly.pdbx_strand_id
1 'polypeptide(L)'
;MWLWSGPEAEAPPCPPSAPALAYEGHTDLRSTGSCGTCACTTPECGFPERLRVSAAGPDCVDPLVDILVPPNWDGSCFTFPPIQKPISVFFQRSTRSDCVPLVPQVDKHMTFSWDTFARACAPTAALSPCSTDSGVCATHPPEGFQQCLFNEGDPETCPAGYPELRRFHGAVDDQSSCSPCACQLPEESHCRVFVTLDTQETCVGSVGTTVTPTLEGCVTNAGPSRFVSLRGEIKDTEPDVCIPQGGALVGQPLPAQPTTFCCRTPS
;
A
#
# COMPACT_ATOMS: atom_id res chain seq x y z
N MET A 1 41.25 -21.92 -10.27
CA MET A 1 41.22 -20.47 -9.95
C MET A 1 41.47 -20.29 -8.46
N TRP A 2 41.88 -19.09 -8.06
CA TRP A 2 42.02 -18.71 -6.65
C TRP A 2 40.81 -17.88 -6.25
N LEU A 3 40.11 -18.31 -5.21
CA LEU A 3 38.96 -17.61 -4.64
C LEU A 3 39.31 -17.08 -3.26
N TRP A 4 39.09 -15.79 -3.04
CA TRP A 4 39.09 -15.18 -1.73
C TRP A 4 37.65 -14.81 -1.35
N SER A 5 37.29 -14.91 -0.07
CA SER A 5 35.99 -14.48 0.44
C SER A 5 36.10 -13.89 1.85
N GLY A 6 35.43 -12.77 2.10
CA GLY A 6 35.45 -12.05 3.38
C GLY A 6 34.89 -10.63 3.25
N PRO A 7 35.17 -9.73 4.22
CA PRO A 7 34.73 -8.33 4.15
C PRO A 7 35.36 -7.58 2.97
N GLU A 8 34.56 -6.91 2.13
CA GLU A 8 35.06 -6.28 0.89
C GLU A 8 36.26 -5.33 1.10
N ALA A 9 36.27 -4.58 2.21
CA ALA A 9 37.36 -3.67 2.56
C ALA A 9 38.72 -4.37 2.78
N GLU A 10 38.71 -5.67 3.05
CA GLU A 10 39.89 -6.51 3.27
C GLU A 10 40.29 -7.31 2.04
N ALA A 11 39.56 -7.17 0.92
CA ALA A 11 39.76 -7.99 -0.27
C ALA A 11 41.15 -7.75 -0.90
N PRO A 12 42.05 -8.76 -0.90
CA PRO A 12 43.37 -8.61 -1.48
C PRO A 12 43.29 -8.49 -3.01
N PRO A 13 44.27 -7.82 -3.67
CA PRO A 13 44.38 -7.85 -5.11
C PRO A 13 44.66 -9.27 -5.62
N CYS A 14 44.43 -9.51 -6.92
CA CYS A 14 44.76 -10.79 -7.50
C CYS A 14 46.27 -11.10 -7.38
N PRO A 15 46.65 -12.33 -6.97
CA PRO A 15 48.03 -12.68 -6.73
C PRO A 15 48.82 -12.79 -8.05
N PRO A 16 50.15 -12.63 -8.04
CA PRO A 16 50.98 -12.75 -9.26
C PRO A 16 50.86 -14.10 -9.98
N SER A 17 50.49 -15.17 -9.25
CA SER A 17 50.25 -16.50 -9.82
C SER A 17 48.93 -16.61 -10.61
N ALA A 18 48.01 -15.66 -10.43
CA ALA A 18 46.76 -15.55 -11.17
C ALA A 18 46.36 -14.08 -11.29
N PRO A 19 47.04 -13.29 -12.13
CA PRO A 19 46.90 -11.83 -12.10
C PRO A 19 45.59 -11.33 -12.75
N ALA A 20 44.85 -12.17 -13.48
CA ALA A 20 43.60 -11.76 -14.11
C ALA A 20 42.42 -11.85 -13.14
N LEU A 21 41.67 -10.75 -12.99
CA LEU A 21 40.37 -10.76 -12.31
C LEU A 21 39.38 -11.57 -13.14
N ALA A 22 38.83 -12.62 -12.55
CA ALA A 22 37.88 -13.51 -13.21
C ALA A 22 36.44 -13.27 -12.76
N TYR A 23 36.24 -12.90 -11.49
CA TYR A 23 34.91 -12.71 -10.91
C TYR A 23 34.95 -11.84 -9.65
N GLU A 24 33.88 -11.08 -9.43
CA GLU A 24 33.53 -10.45 -8.15
C GLU A 24 32.04 -10.65 -7.88
N GLY A 25 31.68 -10.87 -6.62
CA GLY A 25 30.30 -11.09 -6.22
C GLY A 25 30.14 -11.17 -4.71
N HIS A 26 28.91 -11.39 -4.28
CA HIS A 26 28.54 -11.26 -2.87
C HIS A 26 27.66 -12.41 -2.38
N THR A 27 27.66 -12.64 -1.08
CA THR A 27 26.69 -13.51 -0.41
C THR A 27 26.28 -12.91 0.94
N ASP A 28 25.32 -13.53 1.61
CA ASP A 28 24.74 -13.06 2.87
C ASP A 28 24.03 -11.70 2.69
N LEU A 29 23.03 -11.66 1.80
CA LEU A 29 22.22 -10.46 1.57
C LEU A 29 21.49 -10.05 2.85
N ARG A 30 21.67 -8.79 3.22
CA ARG A 30 20.88 -8.09 4.22
C ARG A 30 20.06 -7.01 3.55
N SER A 31 18.83 -6.85 4.00
CA SER A 31 17.95 -5.80 3.51
C SER A 31 17.16 -5.19 4.65
N THR A 32 17.02 -3.87 4.62
CA THR A 32 16.06 -3.17 5.46
C THR A 32 15.14 -2.35 4.58
N GLY A 33 13.85 -2.38 4.91
CA GLY A 33 12.80 -1.84 4.06
C GLY A 33 11.67 -1.24 4.88
N SER A 34 11.05 -0.21 4.32
CA SER A 34 9.85 0.39 4.86
C SER A 34 8.97 0.94 3.73
N CYS A 35 7.68 0.98 3.99
CA CYS A 35 6.70 1.63 3.15
C CYS A 35 6.22 2.91 3.81
N GLY A 36 5.79 3.88 3.01
CA GLY A 36 5.06 5.04 3.51
C GLY A 36 3.74 4.64 4.19
N THR A 37 3.09 5.60 4.84
CA THR A 37 1.80 5.37 5.50
C THR A 37 0.65 5.75 4.57
N CYS A 38 -0.36 4.88 4.47
CA CYS A 38 -1.58 5.20 3.73
C CYS A 38 -2.36 6.31 4.43
N ALA A 39 -2.95 7.21 3.64
CA ALA A 39 -3.80 8.29 4.11
C ALA A 39 -5.10 8.30 3.30
N CYS A 40 -6.18 8.73 3.95
CA CYS A 40 -7.53 8.72 3.39
C CYS A 40 -8.10 10.12 3.32
N THR A 41 -9.07 10.31 2.43
CA THR A 41 -9.93 11.49 2.47
C THR A 41 -10.71 11.53 3.77
N THR A 42 -11.12 12.74 4.17
CA THR A 42 -12.13 12.92 5.20
C THR A 42 -13.50 12.82 4.54
N PRO A 43 -14.41 11.96 5.02
CA PRO A 43 -15.74 11.88 4.45
C PRO A 43 -16.51 13.17 4.76
N GLU A 44 -17.36 13.59 3.85
CA GLU A 44 -18.17 14.80 3.98
C GLU A 44 -19.64 14.42 4.17
N CYS A 45 -20.29 15.13 5.07
CA CYS A 45 -21.72 15.01 5.30
C CYS A 45 -22.51 15.77 4.24
N GLY A 46 -23.41 15.06 3.57
CA GLY A 46 -24.33 15.63 2.59
C GLY A 46 -25.76 15.69 3.09
N PHE A 47 -26.48 16.70 2.62
CA PHE A 47 -27.91 16.86 2.86
C PHE A 47 -28.73 15.91 1.98
N PRO A 48 -29.97 15.57 2.39
CA PRO A 48 -30.88 14.82 1.54
C PRO A 48 -31.19 15.59 0.24
N GLU A 49 -31.15 14.89 -0.89
CA GLU A 49 -31.40 15.48 -2.22
C GLU A 49 -32.88 15.77 -2.48
N ARG A 50 -33.78 15.15 -1.71
CA ARG A 50 -35.21 15.38 -1.81
C ARG A 50 -35.94 15.13 -0.50
N LEU A 51 -37.03 15.88 -0.32
CA LEU A 51 -38.03 15.64 0.71
C LEU A 51 -39.35 15.30 0.04
N ARG A 52 -40.21 14.58 0.75
CA ARG A 52 -41.54 14.22 0.25
C ARG A 52 -42.61 14.68 1.23
N VAL A 53 -43.69 15.27 0.74
CA VAL A 53 -44.78 15.77 1.57
C VAL A 53 -46.09 15.11 1.16
N SER A 54 -46.84 14.59 2.12
CA SER A 54 -48.20 14.07 1.90
C SER A 54 -49.23 15.06 2.41
N ALA A 55 -50.26 15.30 1.62
CA ALA A 55 -51.49 15.99 2.06
C ALA A 55 -52.65 15.01 2.27
N ALA A 56 -52.41 13.69 2.14
CA ALA A 56 -53.45 12.67 2.13
C ALA A 56 -53.58 11.93 3.47
N GLY A 57 -52.49 11.77 4.23
CA GLY A 57 -52.52 11.04 5.49
C GLY A 57 -51.25 11.20 6.34
N PRO A 58 -51.28 10.75 7.61
CA PRO A 58 -50.18 10.94 8.56
C PRO A 58 -48.98 10.02 8.30
N ASP A 59 -49.18 8.90 7.60
CA ASP A 59 -48.20 7.81 7.51
C ASP A 59 -47.15 7.99 6.40
N CYS A 60 -47.02 9.21 5.84
CA CYS A 60 -46.13 9.49 4.71
C CYS A 60 -46.33 8.55 3.50
N VAL A 61 -47.58 8.15 3.30
CA VAL A 61 -48.01 7.34 2.16
C VAL A 61 -48.46 8.21 1.00
N ASP A 62 -48.45 7.60 -0.19
CA ASP A 62 -48.86 8.26 -1.42
C ASP A 62 -50.30 8.81 -1.37
N PRO A 63 -50.59 9.90 -2.09
CA PRO A 63 -49.69 10.65 -2.98
C PRO A 63 -48.70 11.55 -2.24
N LEU A 64 -47.43 11.49 -2.67
CA LEU A 64 -46.34 12.34 -2.18
C LEU A 64 -45.98 13.42 -3.22
N VAL A 65 -45.75 14.64 -2.75
CA VAL A 65 -45.18 15.74 -3.53
C VAL A 65 -43.69 15.82 -3.21
N ASP A 66 -42.87 15.75 -4.25
CA ASP A 66 -41.42 15.90 -4.12
C ASP A 66 -41.01 17.36 -4.02
N ILE A 67 -40.14 17.64 -3.06
CA ILE A 67 -39.33 18.85 -3.02
C ILE A 67 -37.91 18.45 -3.38
N LEU A 68 -37.46 18.86 -4.55
CA LEU A 68 -36.10 18.65 -5.02
C LEU A 68 -35.25 19.85 -4.59
N VAL A 69 -34.20 19.61 -3.81
CA VAL A 69 -33.24 20.67 -3.48
C VAL A 69 -32.25 20.85 -4.65
N PRO A 70 -31.59 22.02 -4.75
CA PRO A 70 -30.54 22.21 -5.75
C PRO A 70 -29.43 21.16 -5.60
N PRO A 71 -28.75 20.76 -6.70
CA PRO A 71 -27.55 19.93 -6.61
C PRO A 71 -26.51 20.58 -5.69
N ASN A 72 -25.84 19.78 -4.86
CA ASN A 72 -24.84 20.23 -3.89
C ASN A 72 -25.38 21.27 -2.89
N TRP A 73 -26.66 21.18 -2.54
CA TRP A 73 -27.24 22.05 -1.53
C TRP A 73 -26.49 21.93 -0.19
N ASP A 74 -26.06 23.07 0.33
CA ASP A 74 -25.20 23.24 1.52
C ASP A 74 -26.00 23.43 2.82
N GLY A 75 -27.32 23.21 2.78
CA GLY A 75 -28.20 23.44 3.91
C GLY A 75 -28.73 24.87 4.00
N SER A 76 -28.33 25.78 3.11
CA SER A 76 -28.86 27.15 3.04
C SER A 76 -30.38 27.20 2.87
N CYS A 77 -31.00 28.34 3.18
CA CYS A 77 -32.44 28.49 3.00
C CYS A 77 -32.83 28.34 1.52
N PHE A 78 -33.69 27.37 1.24
CA PHE A 78 -34.20 27.10 -0.09
C PHE A 78 -35.71 27.27 -0.14
N THR A 79 -36.21 28.14 -1.02
CA THR A 79 -37.63 28.40 -1.23
C THR A 79 -38.18 27.59 -2.39
N PHE A 80 -39.40 27.08 -2.26
CA PHE A 80 -40.06 26.27 -3.28
C PHE A 80 -41.56 26.64 -3.41
N PRO A 81 -42.25 26.23 -4.48
CA PRO A 81 -43.67 26.50 -4.65
C PRO A 81 -44.51 26.04 -3.43
N PRO A 82 -45.39 26.88 -2.87
CA PRO A 82 -46.09 26.57 -1.63
C PRO A 82 -46.89 25.26 -1.68
N ILE A 83 -46.59 24.35 -0.75
CA ILE A 83 -47.36 23.12 -0.56
C ILE A 83 -48.43 23.39 0.49
N GLN A 84 -49.70 23.25 0.10
CA GLN A 84 -50.85 23.56 0.96
C GLN A 84 -51.31 22.34 1.75
N LYS A 85 -51.76 22.58 2.98
CA LYS A 85 -52.35 21.59 3.89
C LYS A 85 -51.52 20.29 4.02
N PRO A 86 -50.21 20.38 4.31
CA PRO A 86 -49.37 19.20 4.50
C PRO A 86 -49.81 18.44 5.76
N ILE A 87 -50.06 17.14 5.64
CA ILE A 87 -50.42 16.24 6.75
C ILE A 87 -49.19 15.47 7.27
N SER A 88 -48.23 15.14 6.42
CA SER A 88 -46.97 14.54 6.85
C SER A 88 -45.81 14.89 5.94
N VAL A 89 -44.60 14.76 6.49
CA VAL A 89 -43.35 15.00 5.78
C VAL A 89 -42.42 13.81 5.96
N PHE A 90 -41.95 13.28 4.85
CA PHE A 90 -40.93 12.26 4.77
C PHE A 90 -39.58 12.90 4.43
N PHE A 91 -38.67 12.82 5.38
CA PHE A 91 -37.29 13.25 5.26
C PHE A 91 -36.44 12.05 4.87
N GLN A 92 -35.79 12.15 3.72
CA GLN A 92 -34.84 11.14 3.27
C GLN A 92 -33.57 11.16 4.11
N ARG A 93 -32.83 10.05 4.02
CA ARG A 93 -31.52 9.87 4.64
C ARG A 93 -30.54 10.95 4.17
N SER A 94 -29.65 11.37 5.07
CA SER A 94 -28.48 12.15 4.69
C SER A 94 -27.52 11.28 3.87
N THR A 95 -26.62 11.92 3.14
CA THR A 95 -25.58 11.23 2.38
C THR A 95 -24.22 11.43 3.06
N ARG A 96 -23.27 10.55 2.73
CA ARG A 96 -21.89 10.63 3.18
C ARG A 96 -21.01 10.32 1.97
N SER A 97 -19.98 11.12 1.72
CA SER A 97 -19.04 10.82 0.65
C SER A 97 -18.21 9.57 0.96
N ASP A 98 -17.69 8.94 -0.09
CA ASP A 98 -16.89 7.73 0.04
C ASP A 98 -15.52 8.00 0.67
N CYS A 99 -15.01 6.99 1.38
CA CYS A 99 -13.62 6.95 1.82
C CYS A 99 -12.72 6.49 0.67
N VAL A 100 -11.86 7.37 0.17
CA VAL A 100 -10.89 7.03 -0.88
C VAL A 100 -9.46 7.31 -0.42
N PRO A 101 -8.50 6.46 -0.82
CA PRO A 101 -7.09 6.70 -0.50
C PRO A 101 -6.59 7.94 -1.25
N LEU A 102 -5.79 8.78 -0.57
CA LEU A 102 -5.16 9.95 -1.18
C LEU A 102 -4.14 9.56 -2.24
N VAL A 103 -3.46 8.42 -2.02
CA VAL A 103 -2.58 7.78 -2.98
C VAL A 103 -2.91 6.29 -3.05
N PRO A 104 -3.03 5.69 -4.25
CA PRO A 104 -3.36 4.27 -4.38
C PRO A 104 -2.23 3.35 -3.90
N GLN A 105 -0.99 3.83 -3.94
CA GLN A 105 0.20 3.11 -3.51
C GLN A 105 1.19 4.10 -2.90
N VAL A 106 1.80 3.70 -1.78
CA VAL A 106 2.84 4.47 -1.10
C VAL A 106 4.22 4.18 -1.66
N ASP A 107 5.13 5.12 -1.45
CA ASP A 107 6.53 4.94 -1.81
C ASP A 107 7.18 3.84 -0.97
N LYS A 108 8.02 3.06 -1.64
CA LYS A 108 8.85 2.02 -1.04
C LYS A 108 10.27 2.54 -0.87
N HIS A 109 10.81 2.39 0.33
CA HIS A 109 12.22 2.65 0.61
C HIS A 109 12.93 1.35 0.98
N MET A 110 13.95 0.98 0.19
CA MET A 110 14.76 -0.22 0.40
C MET A 110 16.24 0.13 0.45
N THR A 111 16.97 -0.57 1.30
CA THR A 111 18.43 -0.59 1.31
C THR A 111 18.92 -2.03 1.33
N PHE A 112 20.02 -2.26 0.63
CA PHE A 112 20.64 -3.58 0.48
C PHE A 112 22.11 -3.49 0.88
N SER A 113 22.58 -4.52 1.58
CA SER A 113 23.99 -4.71 1.90
C SER A 113 24.33 -6.20 1.84
N TRP A 114 25.61 -6.50 1.69
CA TRP A 114 26.11 -7.87 1.67
C TRP A 114 27.16 -8.03 2.76
N ASP A 115 27.09 -9.10 3.55
CA ASP A 115 28.07 -9.31 4.62
C ASP A 115 29.39 -9.89 4.07
N THR A 116 29.32 -10.64 2.97
CA THR A 116 30.48 -11.36 2.41
C THR A 116 30.71 -10.98 0.94
N PHE A 117 31.91 -10.53 0.62
CA PHE A 117 32.42 -10.32 -0.74
C PHE A 117 33.30 -11.50 -1.17
N ALA A 118 33.33 -11.80 -2.46
CA ALA A 118 34.23 -12.77 -3.05
C ALA A 118 34.91 -12.23 -4.30
N ARG A 119 36.20 -12.55 -4.42
CA ARG A 119 37.02 -12.25 -5.58
C ARG A 119 37.67 -13.53 -6.10
N ALA A 120 37.46 -13.82 -7.37
CA ALA A 120 38.13 -14.92 -8.04
C ALA A 120 39.16 -14.42 -9.05
N CYS A 121 40.32 -15.06 -9.03
CA CYS A 121 41.45 -14.73 -9.88
C CYS A 121 41.89 -15.93 -10.71
N ALA A 122 42.27 -15.69 -11.96
CA ALA A 122 42.67 -16.71 -12.92
C ALA A 122 44.08 -16.45 -13.48
N PRO A 123 44.84 -17.50 -13.82
CA PRO A 123 46.06 -17.37 -14.62
C PRO A 123 45.74 -16.77 -15.99
N THR A 124 46.61 -15.93 -16.52
CA THR A 124 46.49 -15.32 -17.86
C THR A 124 46.81 -16.30 -19.00
N ALA A 125 47.47 -17.42 -18.71
CA ALA A 125 47.76 -18.49 -19.66
C ALA A 125 47.23 -19.82 -19.15
N ALA A 126 46.77 -20.68 -20.06
CA ALA A 126 46.43 -22.06 -19.73
C ALA A 126 47.67 -22.75 -19.15
N LEU A 127 47.57 -23.20 -17.89
CA LEU A 127 48.64 -23.95 -17.24
C LEU A 127 48.92 -25.20 -18.09
N SER A 128 50.17 -25.43 -18.46
CA SER A 128 50.56 -26.64 -19.18
C SER A 128 50.15 -27.87 -18.35
N PRO A 129 49.62 -28.94 -18.98
CA PRO A 129 49.30 -30.16 -18.26
C PRO A 129 50.56 -30.68 -17.57
N CYS A 130 50.39 -31.11 -16.33
CA CYS A 130 51.46 -31.60 -15.49
C CYS A 130 52.14 -32.79 -16.15
N SER A 131 53.41 -32.64 -16.53
CA SER A 131 54.24 -33.77 -16.94
C SER A 131 54.31 -34.77 -15.77
N THR A 132 53.99 -36.02 -16.04
CA THR A 132 53.68 -37.07 -15.06
C THR A 132 54.82 -37.52 -14.14
N ASP A 133 56.01 -36.89 -14.19
CA ASP A 133 57.22 -37.45 -13.56
C ASP A 133 57.78 -36.67 -12.35
N SER A 134 57.14 -35.57 -11.91
CA SER A 134 57.47 -34.98 -10.61
C SER A 134 56.26 -34.29 -10.00
N GLY A 135 55.64 -34.95 -9.03
CA GLY A 135 54.45 -34.44 -8.36
C GLY A 135 54.78 -33.25 -7.49
N VAL A 136 54.49 -32.03 -7.96
CA VAL A 136 53.76 -30.97 -7.25
C VAL A 136 53.28 -29.99 -8.34
N CYS A 137 52.06 -30.19 -8.83
CA CYS A 137 51.44 -29.28 -9.80
C CYS A 137 50.43 -28.31 -9.17
N ALA A 138 50.16 -28.49 -7.87
CA ALA A 138 49.40 -27.55 -7.09
C ALA A 138 50.40 -26.60 -6.43
N THR A 139 50.63 -25.44 -7.03
CA THR A 139 51.18 -24.32 -6.26
C THR A 139 50.28 -24.13 -5.04
N HIS A 140 50.86 -24.10 -3.85
CA HIS A 140 50.13 -23.86 -2.62
C HIS A 140 49.25 -22.60 -2.79
N PRO A 141 47.99 -22.61 -2.32
CA PRO A 141 47.15 -21.42 -2.40
C PRO A 141 47.88 -20.21 -1.79
N PRO A 142 47.83 -19.03 -2.43
CA PRO A 142 48.23 -17.79 -1.78
C PRO A 142 47.47 -17.60 -0.47
N GLU A 143 48.06 -16.92 0.49
CA GLU A 143 47.45 -16.69 1.80
C GLU A 143 46.04 -16.07 1.66
N GLY A 144 45.06 -16.66 2.34
CA GLY A 144 43.64 -16.25 2.28
C GLY A 144 42.87 -16.70 1.04
N PHE A 145 43.53 -17.28 0.02
CA PHE A 145 42.85 -17.82 -1.16
C PHE A 145 42.63 -19.33 -1.04
N GLN A 146 41.58 -19.82 -1.70
CA GLN A 146 41.29 -21.23 -1.86
C GLN A 146 41.33 -21.64 -3.33
N GLN A 147 41.75 -22.87 -3.60
CA GLN A 147 41.69 -23.42 -4.95
C GLN A 147 40.26 -23.84 -5.27
N CYS A 148 39.66 -23.24 -6.29
CA CYS A 148 38.29 -23.56 -6.70
C CYS A 148 38.17 -23.83 -8.21
N LEU A 149 37.07 -24.49 -8.57
CA LEU A 149 36.56 -24.64 -9.93
C LEU A 149 35.40 -23.67 -10.13
N PHE A 150 35.44 -22.94 -11.23
CA PHE A 150 34.36 -22.05 -11.67
C PHE A 150 33.30 -22.87 -12.38
N ASN A 151 32.04 -22.64 -12.06
CA ASN A 151 30.94 -23.18 -12.85
C ASN A 151 29.92 -22.07 -13.15
N GLU A 152 29.70 -21.79 -14.43
CA GLU A 152 28.60 -20.94 -14.89
C GLU A 152 27.31 -21.75 -14.78
N GLY A 153 26.69 -21.68 -13.60
CA GLY A 153 25.45 -22.40 -13.32
C GLY A 153 25.29 -22.75 -11.85
N ASP A 154 24.27 -23.54 -11.58
CA ASP A 154 23.89 -23.94 -10.23
C ASP A 154 23.97 -25.46 -10.04
N PRO A 155 25.18 -26.05 -10.04
CA PRO A 155 25.32 -27.48 -9.78
C PRO A 155 24.89 -27.79 -8.33
N GLU A 156 24.01 -28.76 -8.14
CA GLU A 156 23.61 -29.20 -6.79
C GLU A 156 24.76 -29.85 -6.01
N THR A 157 25.75 -30.39 -6.72
CA THR A 157 26.89 -31.11 -6.13
C THR A 157 28.20 -30.75 -6.81
N CYS A 158 29.24 -30.66 -5.99
CA CYS A 158 30.60 -30.43 -6.46
C CYS A 158 31.34 -31.76 -6.73
N PRO A 159 32.30 -31.78 -7.67
CA PRO A 159 33.06 -32.97 -8.00
C PRO A 159 33.97 -33.42 -6.86
N ALA A 160 34.32 -34.71 -6.87
CA ALA A 160 35.28 -35.29 -5.93
C ALA A 160 36.61 -34.53 -5.95
N GLY A 161 37.09 -34.12 -4.77
CA GLY A 161 38.28 -33.30 -4.61
C GLY A 161 38.03 -31.80 -4.40
N TYR A 162 36.82 -31.31 -4.71
CA TYR A 162 36.39 -29.93 -4.47
C TYR A 162 35.03 -29.88 -3.76
N PRO A 163 34.88 -30.49 -2.57
CA PRO A 163 33.57 -30.72 -1.97
C PRO A 163 32.85 -29.45 -1.47
N GLU A 164 33.58 -28.34 -1.28
CA GLU A 164 33.04 -27.11 -0.70
C GLU A 164 32.30 -26.29 -1.77
N LEU A 165 30.96 -26.36 -1.77
CA LEU A 165 30.12 -25.55 -2.64
C LEU A 165 29.95 -24.14 -2.05
N ARG A 166 30.34 -23.12 -2.82
CA ARG A 166 30.16 -21.71 -2.46
C ARG A 166 29.42 -20.98 -3.57
N ARG A 167 28.32 -20.31 -3.21
CA ARG A 167 27.48 -19.55 -4.15
C ARG A 167 27.60 -18.06 -3.83
N PHE A 168 27.79 -17.26 -4.89
CA PHE A 168 27.84 -15.81 -4.83
C PHE A 168 26.93 -15.20 -5.89
N HIS A 169 26.60 -13.93 -5.73
CA HIS A 169 25.57 -13.23 -6.48
C HIS A 169 26.10 -11.89 -6.98
N GLY A 170 25.77 -11.56 -8.22
CA GLY A 170 26.17 -10.29 -8.86
C GLY A 170 25.16 -9.16 -8.67
N ALA A 171 23.93 -9.48 -8.27
CA ALA A 171 22.84 -8.51 -8.18
C ALA A 171 21.81 -8.88 -7.10
N VAL A 172 20.92 -7.95 -6.83
CA VAL A 172 19.69 -8.16 -6.05
C VAL A 172 18.50 -8.06 -7.00
N ASP A 173 17.60 -9.04 -6.95
CA ASP A 173 16.28 -8.96 -7.57
C ASP A 173 15.27 -8.56 -6.49
N ASP A 174 14.84 -7.29 -6.55
CA ASP A 174 13.93 -6.73 -5.55
C ASP A 174 12.46 -7.02 -5.92
N GLN A 175 11.97 -8.14 -5.40
CA GLN A 175 10.57 -8.57 -5.56
C GLN A 175 9.66 -8.00 -4.48
N SER A 176 10.14 -7.06 -3.66
CA SER A 176 9.30 -6.43 -2.63
C SER A 176 8.44 -5.32 -3.21
N SER A 177 7.28 -5.08 -2.62
CA SER A 177 6.39 -3.96 -2.96
C SER A 177 5.63 -3.51 -1.72
N CYS A 178 4.99 -2.34 -1.79
CA CYS A 178 4.06 -1.91 -0.74
C CYS A 178 2.66 -2.37 -1.12
N SER A 179 1.93 -2.94 -0.17
CA SER A 179 0.53 -3.30 -0.38
C SER A 179 -0.30 -2.05 -0.73
N PRO A 180 -1.30 -2.19 -1.62
CA PRO A 180 -2.09 -1.05 -2.07
C PRO A 180 -2.82 -0.41 -0.89
N CYS A 181 -2.99 0.91 -0.95
CA CYS A 181 -3.76 1.63 0.05
C CYS A 181 -5.26 1.40 -0.16
N ALA A 182 -5.96 1.17 0.93
CA ALA A 182 -7.40 1.11 1.01
C ALA A 182 -7.89 1.98 2.16
N CYS A 183 -9.14 2.41 2.07
CA CYS A 183 -9.78 3.21 3.12
C CYS A 183 -11.10 2.59 3.48
N GLN A 184 -11.34 2.46 4.78
CA GLN A 184 -12.58 1.91 5.30
C GLN A 184 -13.35 3.01 6.03
N LEU A 185 -14.67 3.06 5.77
CA LEU A 185 -15.59 3.85 6.59
C LEU A 185 -15.68 3.21 7.99
N PRO A 186 -15.70 4.01 9.07
CA PRO A 186 -15.96 3.44 10.39
C PRO A 186 -17.39 2.87 10.46
N GLU A 187 -17.54 1.90 11.36
CA GLU A 187 -18.79 1.14 11.54
C GLU A 187 -19.95 2.02 11.98
N GLU A 188 -19.67 3.03 12.80
CA GLU A 188 -20.64 4.04 13.18
C GLU A 188 -20.45 5.28 12.30
N SER A 189 -21.57 5.86 11.86
CA SER A 189 -21.60 7.10 11.07
C SER A 189 -22.33 8.18 11.85
N HIS A 190 -21.62 9.22 12.28
CA HIS A 190 -22.18 10.34 13.03
C HIS A 190 -22.79 11.43 12.15
N CYS A 191 -23.01 11.17 10.86
CA CYS A 191 -23.52 12.15 9.92
C CYS A 191 -24.99 12.55 10.16
N ARG A 192 -25.23 13.39 11.16
CA ARG A 192 -26.54 13.81 11.63
C ARG A 192 -26.91 15.15 11.03
N VAL A 193 -27.90 15.12 10.15
CA VAL A 193 -28.41 16.31 9.49
C VAL A 193 -29.79 16.62 10.02
N PHE A 194 -29.98 17.82 10.55
CA PHE A 194 -31.28 18.33 10.94
C PHE A 194 -31.88 19.13 9.79
N VAL A 195 -32.99 18.66 9.24
CA VAL A 195 -33.69 19.33 8.15
C VAL A 195 -34.99 19.89 8.66
N THR A 196 -35.26 21.14 8.29
CA THR A 196 -36.43 21.90 8.72
C THR A 196 -37.18 22.47 7.52
N LEU A 197 -38.50 22.48 7.62
CA LEU A 197 -39.43 23.17 6.73
C LEU A 197 -40.03 24.36 7.46
N ASP A 198 -40.37 25.39 6.70
CA ASP A 198 -40.94 26.64 7.21
C ASP A 198 -42.17 27.08 6.39
N THR A 199 -43.06 27.79 7.07
CA THR A 199 -44.26 28.42 6.53
C THR A 199 -44.00 29.78 5.87
N GLN A 200 -42.81 30.34 6.11
CA GLN A 200 -42.31 31.61 5.60
C GLN A 200 -41.01 31.40 4.81
N GLU A 201 -40.64 32.36 3.98
CA GLU A 201 -39.42 32.33 3.17
C GLU A 201 -38.14 32.60 3.99
N THR A 202 -38.26 32.82 5.30
CA THR A 202 -37.16 33.19 6.20
C THR A 202 -36.41 32.01 6.80
N CYS A 203 -36.89 30.77 6.65
CA CYS A 203 -36.25 29.55 7.16
C CYS A 203 -35.85 29.62 8.66
N VAL A 204 -36.76 30.09 9.51
CA VAL A 204 -36.59 30.16 10.97
C VAL A 204 -36.91 28.80 11.63
N GLY A 205 -37.56 27.90 10.90
CA GLY A 205 -37.86 26.52 11.25
C GLY A 205 -39.23 26.38 11.90
N SER A 206 -40.12 25.57 11.31
CA SER A 206 -41.44 25.26 11.87
C SER A 206 -41.59 23.77 12.20
N VAL A 207 -41.14 22.89 11.30
CA VAL A 207 -41.21 21.43 11.47
C VAL A 207 -39.92 20.83 10.94
N GLY A 208 -39.30 19.91 11.67
CA GLY A 208 -38.07 19.27 11.22
C GLY A 208 -37.77 17.97 11.94
N THR A 209 -36.80 17.24 11.42
CA THR A 209 -36.28 16.02 12.03
C THR A 209 -34.79 15.87 11.76
N THR A 210 -34.13 15.03 12.57
CA THR A 210 -32.76 14.59 12.32
C THR A 210 -32.79 13.32 11.48
N VAL A 211 -32.05 13.32 10.39
CA VAL A 211 -31.82 12.15 9.54
C VAL A 211 -30.34 11.76 9.57
N THR A 212 -30.08 10.47 9.32
CA THR A 212 -28.73 9.91 9.22
C THR A 212 -28.64 9.06 7.94
N PRO A 213 -27.44 8.56 7.56
CA PRO A 213 -27.31 7.66 6.41
C PRO A 213 -28.05 6.33 6.59
N THR A 214 -28.43 5.97 7.81
CA THR A 214 -29.17 4.74 8.14
C THR A 214 -30.61 5.00 8.59
N LEU A 215 -30.97 6.25 8.91
CA LEU A 215 -32.27 6.63 9.45
C LEU A 215 -32.94 7.70 8.59
N GLU A 216 -34.06 7.33 8.01
CA GLU A 216 -35.05 8.26 7.45
C GLU A 216 -36.14 8.58 8.49
N GLY A 217 -36.91 9.65 8.26
CA GLY A 217 -37.92 10.10 9.21
C GLY A 217 -39.24 10.46 8.53
N CYS A 218 -40.34 9.89 9.02
CA CYS A 218 -41.69 10.41 8.75
C CYS A 218 -42.16 11.22 9.96
N VAL A 219 -42.55 12.46 9.73
CA VAL A 219 -43.12 13.33 10.75
C VAL A 219 -44.56 13.66 10.37
N THR A 220 -45.49 13.21 11.21
CA THR A 220 -46.88 13.66 11.12
C THR A 220 -46.96 15.12 11.51
N ASN A 221 -47.54 15.91 10.64
CA ASN A 221 -47.62 17.35 10.76
C ASN A 221 -49.04 17.78 11.07
N ALA A 222 -49.28 18.20 12.31
CA ALA A 222 -50.59 18.72 12.75
C ALA A 222 -50.68 20.26 12.76
N GLY A 223 -49.61 20.98 12.36
CA GLY A 223 -49.44 22.40 12.70
C GLY A 223 -49.73 23.42 11.59
N PRO A 224 -48.90 23.52 10.54
CA PRO A 224 -48.93 24.63 9.59
C PRO A 224 -49.85 24.38 8.40
N SER A 225 -50.50 25.45 7.93
CA SER A 225 -51.39 25.41 6.76
C SER A 225 -50.65 25.27 5.42
N ARG A 226 -49.33 25.54 5.40
CA ARG A 226 -48.48 25.43 4.20
C ARG A 226 -47.00 25.35 4.54
N PHE A 227 -46.19 24.85 3.61
CA PHE A 227 -44.73 25.02 3.61
C PHE A 227 -44.26 25.74 2.34
N VAL A 228 -43.26 26.60 2.47
CA VAL A 228 -42.73 27.43 1.36
C VAL A 228 -41.20 27.46 1.31
N SER A 229 -40.51 27.04 2.37
CA SER A 229 -39.05 26.97 2.39
C SER A 229 -38.54 25.84 3.28
N LEU A 230 -37.28 25.49 3.08
CA LEU A 230 -36.55 24.48 3.86
C LEU A 230 -35.12 24.93 4.15
N ARG A 231 -34.55 24.40 5.22
CA ARG A 231 -33.16 24.62 5.63
C ARG A 231 -32.58 23.36 6.25
N GLY A 232 -31.30 23.11 6.01
CA GLY A 232 -30.54 22.03 6.62
C GLY A 232 -29.47 22.58 7.57
N GLU A 233 -29.19 21.84 8.63
CA GLU A 233 -28.06 22.08 9.52
C GLU A 233 -27.38 20.76 9.85
N ILE A 234 -26.05 20.71 9.73
CA ILE A 234 -25.27 19.56 10.20
C ILE A 234 -25.12 19.71 11.72
N LYS A 235 -25.68 18.76 12.48
CA LYS A 235 -25.69 18.82 13.95
C LYS A 235 -24.48 18.15 14.58
N ASP A 236 -23.88 17.21 13.86
CA ASP A 236 -22.68 16.53 14.29
C ASP A 236 -21.74 16.45 13.09
N THR A 237 -20.60 17.12 13.22
CA THR A 237 -19.56 17.24 12.19
C THR A 237 -18.30 16.50 12.64
N GLU A 238 -18.40 15.42 13.41
CA GLU A 238 -17.35 14.41 13.37
C GLU A 238 -17.65 13.48 12.20
N PRO A 239 -17.23 13.78 10.96
CA PRO A 239 -16.98 12.72 10.02
C PRO A 239 -15.78 11.96 10.59
N ASP A 240 -16.07 10.99 11.45
CA ASP A 240 -15.64 9.62 11.21
C ASP A 240 -14.44 9.54 10.27
N VAL A 241 -13.24 9.70 10.84
CA VAL A 241 -12.01 9.70 10.07
C VAL A 241 -11.90 8.32 9.42
N CYS A 242 -11.80 8.29 8.09
CA CYS A 242 -11.60 7.06 7.34
C CYS A 242 -10.38 6.32 7.89
N ILE A 243 -10.52 5.03 8.13
CA ILE A 243 -9.45 4.19 8.68
C ILE A 243 -8.55 3.76 7.51
N PRO A 244 -7.29 4.21 7.47
CA PRO A 244 -6.36 3.79 6.42
C PRO A 244 -5.94 2.33 6.62
N GLN A 245 -5.80 1.62 5.51
CA GLN A 245 -5.33 0.23 5.44
C GLN A 245 -4.30 0.08 4.31
N GLY A 246 -3.42 -0.91 4.42
CA GLY A 246 -2.37 -1.17 3.44
C GLY A 246 -1.04 -0.50 3.81
N GLY A 247 -0.18 -0.32 2.81
CA GLY A 247 1.17 0.24 3.02
C GLY A 247 2.10 -0.69 3.79
N ALA A 248 1.80 -1.99 3.83
CA ALA A 248 2.70 -2.99 4.39
C ALA A 248 3.71 -3.41 3.33
N LEU A 249 4.98 -3.60 3.72
CA LEU A 249 5.97 -4.20 2.83
C LEU A 249 5.62 -5.68 2.62
N VAL A 250 5.44 -6.07 1.38
CA VAL A 250 5.16 -7.45 0.94
C VAL A 250 6.25 -7.93 0.01
N GLY A 251 6.44 -9.25 -0.05
CA GLY A 251 7.57 -9.84 -0.77
C GLY A 251 8.90 -9.60 -0.05
N GLN A 252 9.99 -9.99 -0.70
CA GLN A 252 11.34 -9.82 -0.16
C GLN A 252 12.34 -9.72 -1.31
N PRO A 253 13.45 -8.98 -1.13
CA PRO A 253 14.53 -9.00 -2.10
C PRO A 253 15.27 -10.34 -2.07
N LEU A 254 15.69 -10.80 -3.25
CA LEU A 254 16.39 -12.07 -3.42
C LEU A 254 17.76 -11.85 -4.07
N PRO A 255 18.78 -12.63 -3.69
CA PRO A 255 20.03 -12.67 -4.42
C PRO A 255 19.83 -13.13 -5.88
N ALA A 256 20.43 -12.44 -6.84
CA ALA A 256 20.28 -12.69 -8.27
C ALA A 256 21.64 -12.91 -8.95
N GLN A 257 21.61 -13.44 -10.18
CA GLN A 257 22.80 -13.79 -10.96
C GLN A 257 23.77 -14.71 -10.18
N PRO A 258 23.32 -15.92 -9.78
CA PRO A 258 24.14 -16.82 -9.01
C PRO A 258 25.35 -17.30 -9.81
N THR A 259 26.48 -17.42 -9.14
CA THR A 259 27.72 -18.02 -9.64
C THR A 259 28.24 -18.99 -8.60
N THR A 260 28.61 -20.20 -9.03
CA THR A 260 28.98 -21.27 -8.12
C THR A 260 30.46 -21.62 -8.24
N PHE A 261 31.11 -21.77 -7.09
CA PHE A 261 32.49 -22.19 -6.95
C PHE A 261 32.54 -23.48 -6.14
N CYS A 262 33.21 -24.49 -6.69
CA CYS A 262 33.51 -25.72 -5.97
C CYS A 262 34.96 -25.65 -5.50
N CYS A 263 35.18 -25.60 -4.20
CA CYS A 263 36.48 -25.35 -3.59
C CYS A 263 37.04 -26.60 -2.91
N ARG A 264 38.36 -26.70 -2.86
CA ARG A 264 39.03 -27.70 -2.01
C ARG A 264 38.81 -27.31 -0.55
N THR A 265 38.76 -28.30 0.34
CA THR A 265 38.76 -28.05 1.77
C THR A 265 40.00 -27.23 2.15
N PRO A 266 39.85 -26.17 2.97
CA PRO A 266 40.98 -25.44 3.50
C PRO A 266 41.86 -26.41 4.31
N SER A 267 43.15 -26.49 3.95
CA SER A 267 44.16 -27.29 4.63
C SER A 267 44.74 -26.57 5.83
#